data_AF-A0A174U7A7-F1
#
_entry.id   AF-A0A174U7A7-F1
#
_cell.length_a   1.000
_cell.length_b   1.000
_cell.length_c   1.000
_cell.angle_alpha   90.00
_cell.angle_beta   90.00
_cell.angle_gamma   90.00
#
_symmetry.space_group_name_H-M   'P 1'
#
loop_
_entity.id
_entity.type
_entity.pdbx_description
1 polymer ?
#
loop_
_entity_poly.entity_id
_entity_poly.type
_entity_poly.pdbx_seq_one_letter_code
_entity_poly.pdbx_strand_id
1 'polypeptide(L)'
;MKQSIIEAAHEYATEKTKFRKDVLKEVDADNYVSRHADSMEDFQCGYSYCKEQSPWISVKDKLPEPEQEVFLYDRDSVKHYAIGWLRKKKGYCKSKWFVTNGYVTDESITHWMPIPKFNV
;
A
#
# COMPACT_ATOMS: atom_id res chain seq x y z
N MET A 1 16.53 1.49 9.82
CA MET A 1 15.21 1.67 9.18
C MET A 1 15.24 0.88 7.88
N LYS A 2 14.30 -0.05 7.63
CA LYS A 2 14.24 -0.72 6.33
C LYS A 2 13.69 0.29 5.31
N GLN A 3 14.39 0.47 4.20
CA GLN A 3 13.94 1.30 3.08
C GLN A 3 12.56 0.81 2.62
N SER A 4 11.65 1.74 2.35
CA SER A 4 10.34 1.39 1.78
C SER A 4 10.52 0.86 0.35
N ILE A 5 9.57 0.02 -0.10
CA ILE A 5 9.60 -0.53 -1.47
C ILE A 5 9.60 0.59 -2.52
N ILE A 6 8.91 1.69 -2.23
CA ILE A 6 8.84 2.87 -3.11
C ILE A 6 10.21 3.55 -3.21
N GLU A 7 10.89 3.79 -2.09
CA GLU A 7 12.23 4.37 -2.08
C GLU A 7 13.24 3.47 -2.82
N ALA A 8 13.17 2.15 -2.61
CA ALA A 8 14.06 1.20 -3.29
C ALA A 8 13.85 1.20 -4.81
N ALA A 9 12.60 1.32 -5.25
CA ALA A 9 12.29 1.38 -6.68
C ALA A 9 12.68 2.72 -7.32
N HIS A 10 12.51 3.84 -6.60
CA HIS A 10 13.01 5.16 -7.03
C HIS A 10 14.53 5.18 -7.16
N GLU A 11 15.24 4.60 -6.20
CA GLU A 11 16.70 4.46 -6.25
C GLU A 11 17.14 3.62 -7.45
N TYR A 12 16.49 2.47 -7.67
CA TYR A 12 16.76 1.64 -8.85
C TYR A 12 16.55 2.39 -10.17
N ALA A 13 15.44 3.13 -10.32
CA ALA A 13 15.15 3.91 -11.52
C ALA A 13 16.22 5.00 -11.76
N THR A 14 16.67 5.64 -10.67
CA THR A 14 17.73 6.65 -10.70
C THR A 14 19.05 6.04 -11.17
N GLU A 15 19.50 4.96 -10.54
CA GLU A 15 20.77 4.30 -10.86
C GLU A 15 20.77 3.72 -12.28
N LYS A 16 19.64 3.15 -12.73
CA LYS A 16 19.51 2.67 -14.11
C LYS A 16 19.64 3.80 -15.13
N THR A 17 19.13 4.99 -14.83
CA THR A 17 19.22 6.16 -15.71
C THR A 17 20.65 6.70 -15.75
N LYS A 18 21.33 6.78 -14.60
CA LYS A 18 22.76 7.13 -14.53
C LYS A 18 23.63 6.15 -15.33
N PHE A 19 23.41 4.85 -15.16
CA PHE A 19 24.14 3.82 -15.91
C PHE A 19 23.98 3.97 -17.44
N ARG A 20 22.78 4.27 -17.91
CA ARG A 20 22.51 4.53 -19.34
C ARG A 20 23.22 5.75 -19.89
N LYS A 21 23.40 6.80 -19.07
CA LYS A 21 24.18 7.99 -19.43
C LYS A 21 25.68 7.72 -19.40
N ASP A 22 26.19 7.27 -18.26
CA ASP A 22 27.64 7.27 -17.99
C ASP A 22 28.35 6.07 -18.61
N VAL A 23 27.67 4.92 -18.72
CA VAL A 23 28.25 3.66 -19.23
C VAL A 23 27.82 3.39 -20.66
N LEU A 24 26.51 3.36 -20.93
CA LEU A 24 25.99 3.02 -22.27
C LEU A 24 26.03 4.19 -23.25
N LYS A 25 26.11 5.43 -22.75
CA LYS A 25 26.06 6.67 -23.55
C LYS A 25 24.83 6.77 -24.45
N GLU A 26 23.74 6.11 -24.08
CA GLU A 26 22.44 6.15 -24.78
C GLU A 26 21.65 7.44 -24.45
N VAL A 27 22.07 8.13 -23.40
CA VAL A 27 21.45 9.37 -22.91
C VAL A 27 22.50 10.47 -22.95
N ASP A 28 22.27 11.49 -23.79
CA ASP A 28 23.08 12.70 -23.80
C ASP A 28 22.91 13.47 -22.48
N ALA A 29 23.95 14.15 -22.02
CA ALA A 29 23.92 15.01 -20.84
C ALA A 29 22.81 16.07 -20.91
N ASP A 30 22.54 16.60 -22.11
CA ASP A 30 21.52 17.62 -22.35
C ASP A 30 20.09 17.06 -22.22
N ASN A 31 19.90 15.75 -22.41
CA ASN A 31 18.59 15.09 -22.31
C ASN A 31 18.45 14.23 -21.04
N TYR A 32 19.46 14.21 -20.17
CA TYR A 32 19.43 13.40 -18.95
C TYR A 32 18.33 13.84 -17.98
N VAL A 33 18.16 15.15 -17.79
CA VAL A 33 17.21 15.71 -16.82
C VAL A 33 15.78 15.36 -17.21
N SER A 34 15.41 15.57 -18.48
CA SER A 34 14.11 15.18 -19.04
C SER A 34 13.89 13.69 -18.96
N ARG A 35 14.83 12.85 -19.43
CA ARG A 35 14.66 11.39 -19.38
C ARG A 35 14.55 10.82 -17.97
N HIS A 36 15.25 11.42 -17.00
CA HIS A 36 15.13 11.03 -15.60
C HIS A 36 13.75 11.40 -15.04
N ALA A 37 13.24 12.60 -15.37
CA ALA A 37 11.90 13.02 -15.00
C ALA A 37 10.83 12.12 -15.63
N ASP A 38 10.89 11.86 -16.94
CA ASP A 38 9.96 10.98 -17.64
C ASP A 38 9.93 9.57 -17.03
N SER A 39 11.11 9.00 -16.75
CA SER A 39 11.20 7.66 -16.14
C SER A 39 10.63 7.61 -14.73
N MET A 40 10.72 8.73 -14.00
CA MET A 40 10.14 8.86 -12.66
C MET A 40 8.62 8.94 -12.72
N GLU A 41 8.09 9.73 -13.64
CA GLU A 41 6.66 9.86 -13.90
C GLU A 41 6.06 8.51 -14.34
N ASP A 42 6.67 7.84 -15.32
CA ASP A 42 6.26 6.50 -15.78
C ASP A 42 6.18 5.49 -14.63
N PHE A 43 7.19 5.49 -13.75
CA PHE A 43 7.20 4.61 -12.58
C PHE A 43 6.08 4.95 -11.59
N GLN A 44 5.87 6.24 -11.30
CA GLN A 44 4.81 6.69 -10.39
C GLN A 44 3.41 6.38 -10.96
N CYS A 45 3.20 6.56 -12.26
CA CYS A 45 1.97 6.18 -12.95
C CYS A 45 1.73 4.66 -12.87
N GLY A 46 2.75 3.84 -13.16
CA GLY A 46 2.66 2.39 -13.04
C GLY A 46 2.38 1.92 -11.62
N TYR A 47 3.05 2.50 -10.62
CA TYR A 47 2.81 2.20 -9.21
C TYR A 47 1.39 2.59 -8.78
N SER A 48 0.92 3.79 -9.18
CA SER A 48 -0.42 4.27 -8.86
C SER A 48 -1.49 3.38 -9.47
N TYR A 49 -1.33 3.01 -10.76
CA TYR A 49 -2.21 2.06 -11.42
C TYR A 49 -2.26 0.71 -10.68
N CYS A 50 -1.11 0.12 -10.34
CA CYS A 50 -1.06 -1.12 -9.58
C CYS A 50 -1.68 -0.99 -8.18
N LYS A 51 -1.46 0.13 -7.48
CA LYS A 51 -2.05 0.42 -6.18
C LYS A 51 -3.57 0.50 -6.28
N GLU A 52 -4.11 1.11 -7.33
CA GLU A 52 -5.56 1.20 -7.59
C GLU A 52 -6.21 -0.15 -7.88
N GLN A 53 -5.46 -1.11 -8.45
CA GLN A 53 -5.96 -2.47 -8.67
C GLN A 53 -5.99 -3.32 -7.39
N SER A 54 -5.23 -2.95 -6.35
CA SER A 54 -5.22 -3.71 -5.09
C SER A 54 -6.54 -3.52 -4.34
N PRO A 55 -7.24 -4.61 -3.96
CA PRO A 55 -8.42 -4.49 -3.11
C PRO A 55 -8.07 -4.11 -1.66
N TRP A 56 -6.79 -4.23 -1.28
CA TRP A 56 -6.29 -3.92 0.06
C TRP A 56 -6.04 -2.43 0.24
N ILE A 57 -6.68 -1.86 1.26
CA ILE A 57 -6.65 -0.47 1.65
C ILE A 57 -5.90 -0.38 2.99
N SER A 58 -4.88 0.47 3.04
CA SER A 58 -4.15 0.78 4.28
C SER A 58 -5.06 1.48 5.27
N VAL A 59 -5.04 1.06 6.54
CA VAL A 59 -5.79 1.74 7.63
C VAL A 59 -5.33 3.18 7.86
N LYS A 60 -4.12 3.53 7.39
CA LYS A 60 -3.61 4.91 7.43
C LYS A 60 -4.19 5.77 6.32
N ASP A 61 -4.53 5.17 5.19
CA ASP A 61 -5.07 5.88 4.02
C ASP A 61 -6.58 6.10 4.22
N LYS A 62 -7.30 5.05 4.64
CA LYS A 62 -8.74 5.09 4.88
C LYS A 62 -9.20 3.97 5.81
N LEU A 63 -10.15 4.25 6.70
CA LEU A 63 -10.86 3.24 7.49
C LEU A 63 -12.17 2.83 6.79
N PRO A 64 -12.64 1.58 6.98
CA PRO A 64 -13.96 1.18 6.50
C PRO A 64 -15.06 1.92 7.27
N GLU A 65 -16.27 1.90 6.73
CA GLU A 65 -17.41 2.43 7.47
C GLU A 65 -17.60 1.65 8.78
N PRO A 66 -17.96 2.31 9.89
CA PRO A 66 -18.21 1.60 11.14
C PRO A 66 -19.29 0.53 10.95
N GLU A 67 -19.09 -0.64 11.55
CA GLU A 67 -19.94 -1.83 11.45
C GLU A 67 -19.97 -2.51 10.07
N GLN A 68 -19.20 -2.01 9.09
CA GLN A 68 -18.97 -2.72 7.83
C GLN A 68 -18.04 -3.91 8.05
N GLU A 69 -18.52 -5.10 7.67
CA GLU A 69 -17.70 -6.30 7.67
C GLU A 69 -16.70 -6.29 6.50
N VAL A 70 -15.43 -6.52 6.82
CA VAL A 70 -14.29 -6.46 5.90
C VAL A 70 -13.31 -7.59 6.21
N PHE A 71 -12.48 -7.94 5.22
CA PHE A 71 -11.28 -8.73 5.48
C PHE A 71 -10.20 -7.83 6.07
N LEU A 72 -9.51 -8.32 7.09
CA LEU A 72 -8.44 -7.64 7.80
C LEU A 72 -7.14 -8.40 7.62
N TYR A 73 -6.05 -7.66 7.48
CA TYR A 73 -4.69 -8.18 7.56
C TYR A 73 -4.05 -7.79 8.88
N ASP A 74 -3.84 -8.80 9.71
CA ASP A 74 -3.16 -8.75 11.01
C ASP A 74 -1.70 -9.18 10.84
N ARG A 75 -0.79 -8.22 10.95
CA ARG A 75 0.65 -8.47 10.80
C ARG A 75 1.18 -9.43 11.87
N ASP A 76 0.60 -9.42 13.05
CA ASP A 76 1.18 -10.04 14.25
C ASP A 76 0.48 -11.38 14.60
N SER A 77 -0.62 -11.73 13.91
CA SER A 77 -1.33 -13.01 14.05
C SER A 77 -0.73 -14.13 13.21
N VAL A 78 -0.70 -15.36 13.74
CA VAL A 78 -0.26 -16.58 13.01
C VAL A 78 -1.09 -16.84 11.74
N LYS A 79 -2.38 -16.49 11.75
CA LYS A 79 -3.27 -16.70 10.60
C LYS A 79 -3.19 -15.55 9.60
N HIS A 80 -2.67 -14.40 10.00
CA HIS A 80 -2.58 -13.13 9.29
C HIS A 80 -3.88 -12.52 8.74
N TYR A 81 -4.93 -13.30 8.54
CA TYR A 81 -6.19 -12.87 7.96
C TYR A 81 -7.35 -13.13 8.92
N ALA A 82 -8.23 -12.15 9.04
CA ALA A 82 -9.46 -12.26 9.82
C ALA A 82 -10.62 -11.54 9.12
N ILE A 83 -11.85 -11.91 9.46
CA ILE A 83 -13.03 -11.13 9.11
C ILE A 83 -13.41 -10.30 10.35
N GLY A 84 -13.68 -9.02 10.14
CA GLY A 84 -13.98 -8.11 11.23
C GLY A 84 -14.58 -6.78 10.78
N TRP A 85 -14.83 -5.91 11.75
CA TRP A 85 -15.39 -4.58 11.52
C TRP A 85 -14.87 -3.58 12.54
N LEU A 86 -14.88 -2.30 12.16
CA LEU A 86 -14.58 -1.21 13.08
C LEU A 86 -15.84 -0.85 13.87
N ARG A 87 -15.77 -0.83 15.21
CA ARG A 87 -16.93 -0.41 16.02
C ARG A 87 -17.14 1.10 15.95
N LYS A 88 -18.41 1.52 15.99
CA LYS A 88 -18.76 2.94 16.21
C LYS A 88 -18.19 3.42 17.54
N LYS A 89 -17.67 4.65 17.53
CA LYS A 89 -17.31 5.35 18.77
C LYS A 89 -18.56 5.47 19.65
N LYS A 90 -18.48 5.02 20.90
CA LYS A 90 -19.57 5.11 21.88
C LYS A 90 -19.11 5.87 23.11
N GLY A 91 -19.58 7.10 23.27
CA GLY A 91 -19.16 7.99 24.36
C GLY A 91 -17.65 8.22 24.36
N TYR A 92 -17.01 7.87 25.48
CA TYR A 92 -15.55 7.98 25.66
C TYR A 92 -14.75 6.80 25.09
N CYS A 93 -15.41 5.73 24.64
CA CYS A 93 -14.73 4.58 24.05
C CYS A 93 -14.31 4.89 22.60
N LYS A 94 -13.01 4.84 22.32
CA LYS A 94 -12.46 4.91 20.96
C LYS A 94 -12.99 3.74 20.11
N SER A 95 -13.11 3.96 18.80
CA SER A 95 -13.37 2.89 17.84
C SER A 95 -12.26 1.84 17.94
N LYS A 96 -12.64 0.57 17.99
CA LYS A 96 -11.73 -0.59 18.03
C LYS A 96 -12.17 -1.62 17.01
N TRP A 97 -11.21 -2.41 16.54
CA TRP A 97 -11.48 -3.55 15.68
C TRP A 97 -12.17 -4.66 16.47
N PHE A 98 -13.07 -5.35 15.79
CA PHE A 98 -13.68 -6.56 16.29
C PHE A 98 -13.67 -7.61 15.20
N VAL A 99 -13.46 -8.88 15.56
CA VAL A 99 -13.36 -9.99 14.62
C VAL A 99 -14.34 -11.09 14.99
N THR A 100 -14.82 -11.83 14.00
CA THR A 100 -15.81 -12.90 14.20
C THR A 100 -15.25 -14.07 15.02
N ASN A 101 -13.96 -14.38 14.90
CA ASN A 101 -13.36 -15.60 15.44
C ASN A 101 -12.05 -15.38 16.23
N GLY A 102 -12.02 -14.41 17.14
CA GLY A 102 -10.87 -14.27 18.05
C GLY A 102 -10.67 -12.86 18.59
N TYR A 103 -9.39 -12.50 18.77
CA TYR A 103 -8.96 -11.20 19.23
C TYR A 103 -7.87 -10.67 18.29
N VAL A 104 -7.90 -9.37 18.03
CA VAL A 104 -6.87 -8.65 17.28
C VAL A 104 -6.48 -7.42 18.07
N THR A 105 -5.21 -7.03 17.99
CA THR A 105 -4.76 -5.74 18.53
C THR A 105 -4.94 -4.67 17.45
N ASP A 106 -5.44 -3.50 17.84
CA ASP A 106 -5.71 -2.45 16.86
C ASP A 106 -4.43 -2.01 16.12
N GLU A 107 -3.27 -2.12 16.76
CA GLU A 107 -1.96 -1.77 16.21
C GLU A 107 -1.38 -2.81 15.22
N SER A 108 -1.92 -4.03 15.22
CA SER A 108 -1.45 -5.11 14.34
C SER A 108 -2.20 -5.14 13.01
N ILE A 109 -3.41 -4.58 12.97
CA ILE A 109 -4.18 -4.41 11.74
C ILE A 109 -3.57 -3.27 10.91
N THR A 110 -3.07 -3.61 9.72
CA THR A 110 -2.44 -2.61 8.84
C THR A 110 -3.25 -2.34 7.57
N HIS A 111 -4.01 -3.32 7.10
CA HIS A 111 -4.79 -3.22 5.87
C HIS A 111 -6.14 -3.92 6.02
N TRP A 112 -7.11 -3.48 5.23
CA TRP A 112 -8.41 -4.12 5.10
C TRP A 112 -8.83 -4.18 3.63
N MET A 113 -9.71 -5.09 3.26
CA MET A 113 -10.34 -5.10 1.94
C MET A 113 -11.84 -5.36 2.05
N PRO A 114 -12.67 -4.77 1.18
CA PRO A 114 -14.09 -5.09 1.12
C PRO A 114 -14.27 -6.57 0.75
N ILE A 115 -15.26 -7.23 1.37
CA ILE A 115 -15.59 -8.62 1.04
C ILE A 115 -16.21 -8.65 -0.37
N PRO A 116 -15.62 -9.37 -1.34
CA PRO A 116 -16.17 -9.45 -2.68
C PRO A 116 -17.55 -10.11 -2.66
N LYS A 117 -18.51 -9.52 -3.37
CA LYS A 117 -19.80 -10.16 -3.64
C LYS A 117 -19.65 -10.98 -4.91
N PHE A 118 -19.70 -12.30 -4.76
CA PHE A 118 -19.80 -13.19 -5.91
C PHE A 118 -21.27 -13.34 -6.27
N ASN A 119 -21.65 -12.97 -7.49
CA ASN A 119 -22.94 -13.35 -8.03
C ASN A 119 -22.83 -14.84 -8.36
N VAL A 120 -23.38 -15.69 -7.50
CA VAL A 120 -23.47 -17.14 -7.69
C VAL A 120 -24.80 -17.48 -8.33
#